data_AF-A0A1F3Z602-F1
#
_entry.id   AF-A0A1F3Z602-F1
#
_cell.length_a   1.000
_cell.length_b   1.000
_cell.length_c   1.000
_cell.angle_alpha   90.00
_cell.angle_beta   90.00
_cell.angle_gamma   90.00
#
_symmetry.space_group_name_H-M   'P 1'
#
loop_
_entity.id
_entity.type
_entity.pdbx_description
1 polymer ?
#
loop_
_entity_poly.entity_id
_entity_poly.type
_entity_poly.pdbx_seq_one_letter_code
_entity_poly.pdbx_strand_id
1 'polypeptide(L)' 'MNAVVIEHVKVSELPEDWQTQLHASANACVTVRIEEEAESREMAKENAENPLFGMWQDREEMSDVEAYIRKLRAPRF' A
#
# COMPACT_ATOMS: atom_id res chain seq x y z
N MET A 1 -15.18 0.59 3.46
CA MET A 1 -15.59 1.69 4.35
C MET A 1 -16.32 1.10 5.56
N ASN A 2 -15.60 0.26 6.30
CA ASN A 2 -16.10 -0.39 7.52
C ASN A 2 -15.21 0.13 8.65
N ALA A 3 -15.79 0.83 9.61
CA ALA A 3 -15.09 1.29 10.80
C ALA A 3 -15.46 0.37 11.96
N VAL A 4 -14.45 -0.19 12.62
CA VAL A 4 -14.65 -0.94 13.87
C VAL A 4 -14.54 0.06 15.02
N VAL A 5 -15.62 0.18 15.79
CA VAL A 5 -15.65 1.01 17.00
C VAL A 5 -15.63 0.09 18.21
N ILE A 6 -14.59 0.20 19.03
CA ILE A 6 -14.43 -0.55 20.27
C ILE A 6 -14.63 0.42 21.42
N GLU A 7 -15.74 0.26 22.14
CA GLU A 7 -16.10 1.11 23.27
C GLU A 7 -15.56 0.55 24.59
N HIS A 8 -15.37 1.44 25.56
CA HIS A 8 -14.99 1.12 26.94
C HIS A 8 -13.65 0.36 27.10
N VAL A 9 -12.68 0.62 26.25
CA VAL A 9 -11.34 0.02 26.35
C VAL A 9 -10.56 0.70 27.46
N LYS A 10 -9.98 -0.07 28.39
CA LYS A 10 -9.14 0.50 29.43
C LYS A 10 -7.84 1.04 28.83
N VAL A 11 -7.38 2.19 29.31
CA VAL A 11 -6.10 2.77 28.88
C VAL A 11 -4.94 1.79 29.10
N SER A 12 -4.96 1.01 30.19
CA SER A 12 -3.96 -0.02 30.47
C SER A 12 -3.88 -1.17 29.46
N GLU A 13 -4.91 -1.37 28.64
CA GLU A 13 -4.99 -2.45 27.64
C GLU A 13 -4.59 -1.97 26.24
N LEU A 14 -4.29 -0.69 26.07
CA LEU A 14 -3.83 -0.11 24.81
C LEU A 14 -2.31 -0.27 24.65
N PRO A 15 -1.79 -0.20 23.42
CA PRO A 15 -0.34 -0.10 23.18
C PRO A 15 0.30 1.10 23.90
N GLU A 16 1.53 0.97 24.41
CA GLU A 16 2.23 2.03 25.17
C GLU A 16 2.35 3.34 24.39
N ASP A 17 2.58 3.26 23.07
CA ASP A 17 2.67 4.42 22.18
C ASP A 17 1.36 5.23 22.11
N TRP A 18 0.23 4.56 22.32
CA TRP A 18 -1.09 5.18 22.34
C TRP A 18 -1.42 5.70 23.73
N GLN A 19 -1.02 4.97 24.78
CA GLN A 19 -1.17 5.40 26.17
C GLN A 19 -0.48 6.73 26.43
N THR A 20 0.73 6.92 25.90
CA THR A 20 1.53 8.15 26.10
C THR A 20 0.84 9.40 25.52
N GLN A 21 -0.01 9.22 24.50
CA GLN A 21 -0.77 10.31 23.90
C GLN A 21 -2.07 10.62 24.66
N LEU A 22 -2.51 9.72 25.52
CA LEU A 22 -3.73 9.88 26.32
C LEU A 22 -3.36 10.47 27.69
N HIS A 23 -3.84 11.68 27.97
CA HIS A 23 -3.71 12.30 29.30
C HIS A 23 -4.63 11.69 30.37
N ALA A 24 -5.26 10.55 30.07
CA ALA A 24 -6.21 9.88 30.94
C ALA A 24 -5.50 8.92 31.91
N SER A 25 -6.08 8.73 33.09
CA SER A 25 -5.61 7.73 34.05
C SER A 25 -5.64 6.32 33.45
N ALA A 26 -4.72 5.44 33.85
CA ALA A 26 -4.65 4.06 33.38
C ALA A 26 -5.96 3.26 33.57
N ASN A 27 -6.79 3.66 34.52
CA ASN A 27 -8.11 3.06 34.80
C ASN A 27 -9.27 3.70 34.02
N ALA A 28 -9.01 4.73 33.21
CA ALA A 28 -10.04 5.35 32.39
C ALA A 28 -10.39 4.45 31.20
N CYS A 29 -11.64 4.56 30.75
CA CYS A 29 -12.11 3.89 29.56
C CYS A 29 -12.14 4.87 28.37
N VAL A 30 -11.70 4.42 27.21
CA VAL A 30 -11.69 5.19 25.96
C VAL A 30 -12.37 4.42 24.83
N THR A 31 -12.75 5.13 23.79
CA THR A 31 -13.34 4.56 22.57
C THR A 31 -12.29 4.59 21.46
N VAL A 32 -11.97 3.42 20.90
CA VAL A 32 -11.03 3.29 19.79
C VAL A 32 -11.83 3.11 18.50
N ARG A 33 -11.59 3.98 17.52
CA ARG A 33 -12.16 3.86 16.17
C ARG A 33 -11.05 3.45 15.21
N ILE A 34 -11.18 2.25 14.65
CA ILE A 34 -10.24 1.68 13.69
C ILE A 34 -10.91 1.71 12.32
N GLU A 35 -10.27 2.38 11.37
CA GLU A 35 -10.73 2.43 9.99
C GLU A 35 -9.76 1.65 9.12
N GLU A 36 -10.29 0.78 8.26
CA GLU A 36 -9.50 0.20 7.18
C GLU A 36 -9.16 1.33 6.20
N GLU A 37 -7.92 1.80 6.26
CA GLU A 37 -7.34 2.58 5.19
C GLU A 37 -7.34 1.67 3.95
N ALA A 38 -8.02 2.12 2.88
CA ALA A 38 -7.90 1.43 1.61
C ALA A 38 -6.41 1.41 1.28
N GLU A 39 -5.84 0.22 1.05
CA GLU A 39 -4.50 0.09 0.48
C GLU A 39 -4.49 0.97 -0.77
N SER A 40 -3.96 2.19 -0.61
CA SER A 40 -3.68 3.04 -1.74
C SER A 40 -2.60 2.27 -2.45
N ARG A 41 -3.02 1.62 -3.53
CA ARG A 41 -2.16 0.95 -4.51
C ARG A 41 -1.34 2.02 -5.23
N GLU A 42 -0.63 2.86 -4.49
CA GLU A 42 0.41 3.75 -4.96
C GLU A 42 1.76 2.98 -5.02
N MET A 43 1.71 1.66 -5.21
CA MET A 43 2.80 0.95 -5.88
C MET A 43 2.81 1.31 -7.38
N ALA A 44 3.07 2.58 -7.73
CA ALA A 44 3.33 2.99 -9.12
C ALA A 44 3.94 4.38 -9.32
N LYS A 45 4.34 5.12 -8.27
CA LYS A 45 4.96 6.46 -8.49
C LYS A 45 6.43 6.57 -8.11
N GLU A 46 6.94 5.71 -7.23
CA GLU A 46 8.35 5.79 -6.84
C GLU A 46 9.31 5.30 -7.94
N ASN A 47 8.83 4.46 -8.87
CA ASN A 47 9.58 4.06 -10.07
C ASN A 47 9.46 5.06 -11.24
N ALA A 48 8.66 6.13 -11.09
CA ALA A 48 8.48 7.15 -12.14
C ALA A 48 9.62 8.18 -12.18
N GLU A 49 10.53 8.18 -11.20
CA GLU A 49 11.64 9.14 -11.15
C GLU A 49 12.85 8.73 -12.00
N ASN A 50 12.93 7.48 -12.44
CA ASN A 50 13.98 7.10 -13.37
C ASN A 50 13.48 7.27 -14.82
N PRO A 51 14.06 8.22 -15.57
CA PRO A 51 13.60 8.61 -16.90
C PRO A 51 13.70 7.49 -17.94
N LEU A 52 14.33 6.36 -17.59
CA LEU A 52 14.44 5.18 -18.45
C LEU A 52 13.25 4.21 -18.27
N PHE A 53 12.52 4.25 -17.15
CA PHE A 53 11.31 3.43 -17.00
C PHE A 53 10.16 4.06 -17.79
N GLY A 54 9.54 3.27 -18.66
CA GLY A 54 8.48 3.75 -19.58
C GLY A 54 8.97 4.10 -20.99
N MET A 55 10.28 4.14 -21.26
CA MET A 55 10.81 4.38 -22.62
C MET A 55 10.33 3.36 -23.66
N TRP A 56 9.89 2.18 -23.23
CA TRP A 56 9.36 1.14 -24.11
C TRP A 56 7.84 1.05 -24.06
N GLN A 57 7.16 1.80 -23.20
CA GLN A 57 5.70 1.76 -23.06
C GLN A 57 4.99 2.15 -24.36
N ASP A 58 5.55 3.10 -25.12
CA ASP A 58 5.00 3.55 -26.40
C ASP A 58 5.37 2.66 -27.60
N ARG A 59 6.13 1.59 -27.38
CA ARG A 59 6.48 0.66 -28.46
C ARG A 59 5.32 -0.27 -28.73
N GLU A 60 4.87 -0.32 -29.98
CA GLU A 60 3.82 -1.22 -30.43
C GLU A 60 4.14 -2.69 -30.11
N GLU A 61 5.41 -3.09 -30.17
CA GLU A 61 5.88 -4.44 -29.82
C GLU A 61 5.69 -4.81 -28.33
N MET A 62 5.47 -3.84 -27.44
CA MET A 62 5.20 -4.08 -26.01
C MET A 62 3.72 -4.37 -25.73
N SER A 63 2.84 -4.26 -26.73
CA SER A 63 1.44 -4.70 -26.63
C SER A 63 1.31 -6.23 -26.51
N ASP A 64 2.27 -6.98 -27.07
CA ASP A 64 2.38 -8.43 -26.95
C ASP A 64 3.84 -8.85 -26.75
N VAL A 65 4.24 -8.84 -25.48
CA VAL A 65 5.59 -9.17 -25.05
C VAL A 65 5.96 -10.62 -25.41
N GLU A 66 4.99 -11.55 -25.38
CA GLU A 66 5.26 -12.95 -25.71
C GLU A 66 5.58 -13.14 -27.18
N ALA A 67 4.80 -12.53 -28.08
CA ALA A 67 5.06 -12.56 -29.51
C ALA A 67 6.41 -11.92 -29.86
N TYR A 68 6.74 -10.79 -29.22
CA TYR A 68 8.02 -10.12 -29.39
C TYR A 68 9.20 -11.02 -29.01
N ILE A 69 9.15 -11.69 -27.85
CA ILE A 69 10.20 -12.60 -27.40
C ILE A 69 10.33 -13.82 -28.33
N ARG A 70 9.21 -14.37 -28.83
CA ARG A 70 9.24 -15.48 -29.80
C ARG A 70 9.93 -15.06 -31.10
N LYS A 71 9.68 -13.85 -31.60
CA LYS A 71 10.37 -13.27 -32.76
C LYS A 71 11.86 -13.07 -32.51
N LEU A 72 12.26 -12.64 -31.31
CA LEU A 72 13.68 -12.50 -30.94
C LEU A 72 14.42 -13.84 -30.88
N ARG A 73 13.75 -14.90 -30.39
CA ARG A 73 14.31 -16.26 -30.30
C ARG A 73 14.27 -17.03 -31.62
N ALA A 74 13.60 -16.49 -32.65
CA ALA A 74 13.58 -17.13 -33.95
C ALA A 74 15.00 -17.17 -34.53
N PRO A 75 15.42 -18.29 -35.15
CA PRO A 75 16.72 -18.37 -35.80
C PRO A 75 16.79 -17.28 -36.88
N ARG A 76 17.82 -16.43 -36.75
CA ARG A 76 18.16 -15.45 -37.77
C ARG A 76 19.23 -16.13 -38.62
N PHE A 77 18.89 -16.39 -39.89
CA PHE A 77 19.69 -17.02 -40.94
C PHE A 77 20.93 -17.81 -40.49
#